data_AF-A4BMC5-F1
#
_entry.id   AF-A4BMC5-F1
#
_cell.length_a   1.000
_cell.length_b   1.000
_cell.length_c   1.000
_cell.angle_alpha   90.00
_cell.angle_beta   90.00
_cell.angle_gamma   90.00
#
_symmetry.space_group_name_H-M   'P 1'
#
loop_
_entity.id
_entity.type
_entity.pdbx_description
1 polymer ?
#
loop_
_entity_poly.entity_id
_entity_poly.type
_entity_poly.pdbx_seq_one_letter_code
_entity_poly.pdbx_strand_id
1 'polypeptide(L)' 'MRDYWNRFVRDQEHLDAVIAYIHANPVAAGLCPRPDDWPWSSARFSGRSGKAE' A
#
# COMPACT_ATOMS: atom_id res chain seq x y z
N MET A 1 -24.54 8.22 7.05
CA MET A 1 -24.04 6.83 7.12
C MET A 1 -22.61 6.83 6.65
N ARG A 2 -21.71 6.10 7.31
CA ARG A 2 -20.35 5.90 6.81
C ARG A 2 -20.39 4.60 6.02
N ASP A 3 -20.51 4.73 4.70
CA ASP A 3 -20.59 3.59 3.79
C ASP A 3 -19.18 3.00 3.56
N TYR A 4 -19.12 1.67 3.42
CA TYR A 4 -17.88 0.97 3.08
C TYR A 4 -17.77 0.84 1.57
N TRP A 5 -16.65 1.29 1.01
CA TRP A 5 -16.37 1.12 -0.41
C TRP A 5 -15.60 -0.18 -0.66
N ASN A 6 -16.19 -1.08 -1.44
CA ASN A 6 -15.52 -2.29 -1.90
C ASN A 6 -15.39 -2.30 -3.43
N ARG A 7 -14.30 -2.87 -3.92
CA ARG A 7 -14.06 -3.14 -5.35
C ARG A 7 -13.54 -4.56 -5.47
N PHE A 8 -14.07 -5.31 -6.44
CA PHE A 8 -13.58 -6.64 -6.77
C PHE A 8 -12.29 -6.56 -7.58
N VAL A 9 -11.22 -7.19 -7.07
CA VAL A 9 -9.94 -7.35 -7.76
C VAL A 9 -10.04 -8.50 -8.75
N ARG A 10 -9.70 -8.26 -10.02
CA ARG A 10 -10.06 -9.15 -11.14
C ARG A 10 -8.94 -10.06 -11.60
N ASP A 11 -7.70 -9.62 -11.40
CA ASP A 11 -6.48 -10.25 -11.87
C ASP A 11 -5.30 -9.73 -11.04
N GLN A 12 -4.11 -10.28 -11.32
CA GLN A 12 -2.88 -9.94 -10.61
C GLN A 12 -2.47 -8.48 -10.86
N GLU A 13 -2.64 -7.97 -12.07
CA GLU A 13 -2.28 -6.58 -12.41
C GLU A 13 -3.12 -5.57 -11.62
N HIS A 14 -4.43 -5.82 -11.51
CA HIS A 14 -5.32 -5.04 -10.68
C HIS A 14 -4.95 -5.15 -9.19
N LEU A 15 -4.55 -6.33 -8.72
CA LEU A 15 -4.09 -6.50 -7.34
C LEU A 15 -2.86 -5.64 -7.05
N ASP A 16 -1.85 -5.72 -7.91
CA ASP A 16 -0.59 -4.99 -7.75
C ASP A 16 -0.82 -3.47 -7.80
N ALA A 17 -1.68 -3.00 -8.71
CA ALA A 17 -2.07 -1.60 -8.80
C ALA A 17 -2.78 -1.10 -7.54
N VAL A 18 -3.70 -1.90 -6.98
CA VAL A 18 -4.42 -1.55 -5.74
C VAL A 18 -3.48 -1.53 -4.54
N ILE A 19 -2.54 -2.48 -4.44
CA ILE A 19 -1.52 -2.49 -3.38
C ILE A 19 -0.67 -1.21 -3.46
N ALA A 20 -0.15 -0.88 -4.65
CA ALA A 20 0.64 0.33 -4.86
C ALA A 20 -0.12 1.61 -4.49
N TYR A 21 -1.40 1.69 -4.88
CA TYR A 21 -2.28 2.80 -4.52
C TYR A 21 -2.46 2.93 -2.99
N ILE A 22 -2.78 1.83 -2.30
CA ILE A 22 -2.97 1.83 -0.84
C ILE A 22 -1.67 2.24 -0.13
N HIS A 23 -0.52 1.74 -0.59
CA HIS A 23 0.79 2.11 -0.04
C HIS A 23 1.13 3.59 -0.26
N ALA A 24 0.69 4.20 -1.36
CA ALA A 24 0.92 5.62 -1.66
C ALA A 24 0.01 6.57 -0.88
N ASN A 25 -1.13 6.10 -0.36
CA ASN A 25 -2.13 6.96 0.31
C ASN A 25 -1.60 7.83 1.45
N PRO A 26 -0.75 7.33 2.38
CA PRO A 26 -0.20 8.18 3.44
C PRO A 26 0.63 9.36 2.91
N VAL A 27 1.35 9.16 1.80
CA VAL A 27 2.14 10.21 1.14
C VAL A 27 1.22 11.20 0.42
N ALA A 28 0.25 10.69 -0.33
CA ALA A 28 -0.75 11.54 -1.01
C ALA A 28 -1.57 12.39 -0.01
N ALA A 29 -1.77 11.88 1.21
CA ALA A 29 -2.41 12.59 2.31
C ALA A 29 -1.46 13.53 3.09
N GLY A 30 -0.17 13.60 2.73
CA GLY A 30 0.82 14.46 3.39
C GLY A 30 1.24 14.01 4.79
N LEU A 31 0.97 12.75 5.16
CA LEU A 31 1.22 12.23 6.50
C LEU A 31 2.68 11.77 6.70
N CYS A 32 3.37 11.39 5.62
CA CYS A 32 4.78 11.02 5.63
C CYS A 32 5.44 11.26 4.26
N PRO A 33 6.78 11.39 4.18
CA PRO A 33 7.46 11.67 2.92
C PRO A 33 7.66 10.42 2.04
N ARG A 34 7.64 9.21 2.61
CA ARG A 34 7.73 7.94 1.86
C ARG A 34 6.73 6.91 2.38
N PRO A 35 6.25 5.98 1.54
CA PRO A 35 5.33 4.92 1.96
C PRO A 35 5.83 4.08 3.15
N ASP A 36 7.11 3.72 3.14
CA ASP A 36 7.73 2.87 4.17
C ASP A 36 7.84 3.54 5.54
N ASP A 37 7.77 4.89 5.59
CA ASP A 37 7.84 5.67 6.82
C ASP A 37 6.51 5.61 7.61
N TRP A 38 5.42 5.12 7.01
CA TRP A 38 4.12 5.02 7.66
C TRP A 38 4.01 3.74 8.51
N PRO A 39 4.05 3.81 9.85
CA PRO A 39 4.13 2.63 10.72
C PRO A 39 2.83 1.83 10.79
N TRP A 40 1.74 2.34 10.21
CA TRP A 40 0.44 1.68 10.16
C TRP A 40 0.11 1.08 8.79
N SER A 41 1.06 1.06 7.85
CA SER A 41 0.92 0.39 6.55
C SER A 41 1.85 -0.83 6.45
N SER A 42 1.46 -1.78 5.61
CA SER A 42 2.32 -2.90 5.20
C SER A 42 3.45 -2.46 4.26
N ALA A 43 3.41 -1.23 3.73
CA ALA A 43 4.44 -0.66 2.87
C ALA A 43 5.86 -0.87 3.42
N ARG A 44 6.05 -0.69 4.74
CA ARG A 44 7.34 -0.90 5.42
C ARG A 44 7.96 -2.29 5.30
N PHE A 45 7.21 -3.29 4.85
CA PHE A 45 7.68 -4.67 4.65
C PHE A 45 8.07 -4.96 3.19
N SER A 46 7.66 -4.11 2.24
CA SER A 46 7.85 -4.32 0.80
C SER A 46 9.33 -4.32 0.38
N GLY A 47 10.19 -3.63 1.13
CA GLY A 47 11.65 -3.60 0.91
C GLY A 47 12.44 -4.67 1.67
N ARG A 48 11.79 -5.59 2.39
CA ARG A 48 12.43 -6.66 3.19
C ARG A 48 12.50 -8.02 2.48
N SER A 49 12.56 -8.04 1.16
CA SER A 49 13.12 -9.19 0.45
C SER A 49 14.64 -9.19 0.68
N GLY A 50 15.05 -9.76 1.81
CA GLY A 50 16.46 -10.07 2.05
C GLY A 50 16.99 -10.87 0.87
N LYS A 51 18.08 -10.38 0.26
CA LYS A 51 19.07 -11.33 -0.23
C LYS A 51 19.48 -12.16 0.98
N ALA A 52 19.07 -13.41 1.03
CA ALA A 52 19.82 -14.40 1.78
C ALA A 52 21.17 -14.53 1.06
N GLU A 53 22.25 -14.34 1.78
CA GLU A 53 23.56 -14.89 1.42
C GLU A 53 23.48 -16.41 1.25
#